data_AF-A0A813GYK9-F1
#
_entry.id   AF-A0A813GYK9-F1
#
_cell.length_a   1.000
_cell.length_b   1.000
_cell.length_c   1.000
_cell.angle_alpha   90.00
_cell.angle_beta   90.00
_cell.angle_gamma   90.00
#
_symmetry.space_group_name_H-M   'P 1'
#
loop_
_entity.id
_entity.type
_entity.pdbx_description
1 polymer ?
#
loop_
_entity_poly.entity_id
_entity_poly.type
_entity_poly.pdbx_seq_one_letter_code
_entity_poly.pdbx_strand_id
1 'polypeptide(L)'
;MATGRELLSDEQVQRFIVEGYLELPPCGDGITSPGLAFHEGIFNAALALGPEAEARGNNILPELPELVNVFESPQCKGALTSLLGPGYMMHPHRFCHKSEPGRQEQRWHRDTYWGHHHARSHCPYWVMALYYPQNTPLELGPTGILPRSQYFNRDQGRGHEHFGNGSFTSAEVAARRCWDLQARSLACPAGTIILIHYDLWHAGTANVSEDCVRFMFKFQFSRMVSPTKAPCSWICQNRTAHWQRFLEDEAAATPTEASHSGLFHYDVHSSSEGLVPVWQGVWDWMCGAAAVRTDAHTNNNNNSSTNSNNNTNNNNNDDVHMDLADLVSRLKEGDDANEPRRVASAWQLGRLAAGQAGLIAEVLAELHLDSANACQARAVSQMLVAIGPSALPLLLECPLWRHSPAVVHALGRIVDCCCERSSRFAAQKVLSDYLYAGSNCDDVRNCAAEALGCTEEQAGAWTLLDVLAYDPVADVRATACHSLLRLLEAGCMDDCLEGVRAAMLAAQKGDDNRYVAAYAAEGAHRIDHKLEALKRGDRSAMAPAPVIRWCSHGDGWLASDRRLGD
;
A
#
# COMPACT_ATOMS: atom_id res chain seq x y z
N MET A 1 28.90 -15.55 -5.56
CA MET A 1 28.86 -14.27 -6.32
C MET A 1 27.55 -13.59 -5.95
N ALA A 2 27.52 -12.28 -5.76
CA ALA A 2 26.26 -11.57 -5.53
C ALA A 2 25.47 -11.53 -6.84
N THR A 3 24.36 -12.26 -6.91
CA THR A 3 23.38 -12.11 -7.99
C THR A 3 22.76 -10.72 -7.86
N GLY A 4 23.12 -9.82 -8.77
CA GLY A 4 22.59 -8.46 -8.79
C GLY A 4 21.07 -8.50 -8.88
N ARG A 5 20.37 -7.77 -7.99
CA ARG A 5 18.91 -7.65 -8.06
C ARG A 5 18.55 -6.85 -9.31
N GLU A 6 17.54 -7.30 -10.05
CA GLU A 6 17.01 -6.56 -11.20
C GLU A 6 16.02 -5.52 -10.69
N LEU A 7 16.56 -4.37 -10.27
CA LEU A 7 15.76 -3.26 -9.76
C LEU A 7 14.93 -2.62 -10.88
N LEU A 8 13.77 -2.06 -10.51
CA LEU A 8 12.91 -1.37 -11.47
C LEU A 8 13.56 -0.10 -12.02
N SER A 9 13.19 0.27 -13.25
CA SER A 9 13.42 1.60 -13.78
C SER A 9 12.42 2.62 -13.22
N ASP A 10 12.77 3.90 -13.33
CA ASP A 10 11.88 5.00 -12.94
C ASP A 10 10.54 4.94 -13.68
N GLU A 11 10.54 4.50 -14.94
CA GLU A 11 9.34 4.26 -15.72
C GLU A 11 8.49 3.10 -15.18
N GLN A 12 9.10 2.00 -14.76
CA GLN A 12 8.35 0.88 -14.17
C GLN A 12 7.71 1.29 -12.84
N VAL A 13 8.41 2.05 -12.00
CA VAL A 13 7.83 2.58 -10.75
C VAL A 13 6.74 3.62 -11.04
N GLN A 14 6.94 4.54 -11.98
CA GLN A 14 5.90 5.50 -12.39
C GLN A 14 4.66 4.81 -12.97
N ARG A 15 4.84 3.78 -13.80
CA ARG A 15 3.75 2.94 -14.33
C ARG A 15 3.01 2.19 -13.21
N PHE A 16 3.72 1.70 -12.19
CA PHE A 16 3.06 1.12 -11.02
C PHE A 16 2.24 2.14 -10.23
N ILE A 17 2.72 3.39 -10.10
CA ILE A 17 1.98 4.47 -9.45
C ILE A 17 0.70 4.80 -10.23
N VAL A 18 0.79 4.98 -11.56
CA VAL A 18 -0.38 5.27 -12.41
C VAL A 18 -1.34 4.08 -12.43
N GLU A 19 -0.90 2.95 -12.99
CA GLU A 19 -1.76 1.80 -13.30
C GLU A 19 -2.12 0.94 -12.08
N GLY A 20 -1.35 1.03 -11.01
CA GLY A 20 -1.51 0.21 -9.81
C GLY A 20 -1.07 -1.24 -9.98
N TYR A 21 -0.41 -1.61 -11.08
CA TYR A 21 0.15 -2.96 -11.29
C TYR A 21 1.42 -2.99 -12.15
N LEU A 22 2.15 -4.10 -12.06
CA LEU A 22 3.24 -4.49 -12.95
C LEU A 22 3.18 -6.01 -13.20
N GLU A 23 3.28 -6.40 -14.47
CA GLU A 23 3.49 -7.80 -14.86
C GLU A 23 4.99 -8.09 -14.94
N LEU A 24 5.45 -9.12 -14.22
CA LEU A 24 6.79 -9.68 -14.30
C LEU A 24 6.68 -11.01 -15.05
N PRO A 25 6.96 -11.04 -16.37
CA PRO A 25 6.90 -12.28 -17.14
C PRO A 25 7.99 -13.24 -16.67
N PRO A 26 7.83 -14.57 -16.87
CA PRO A 26 8.87 -15.53 -16.56
C PRO A 26 10.19 -15.12 -17.21
N CYS A 27 11.27 -15.08 -16.42
CA CYS A 27 12.60 -15.01 -16.99
C CYS A 27 12.83 -16.25 -17.86
N GLY A 28 13.44 -16.09 -19.03
CA GLY A 28 13.91 -17.25 -19.81
C GLY A 28 14.94 -18.08 -19.02
N ASP A 29 15.21 -19.31 -19.47
CA ASP A 29 15.98 -20.37 -18.77
C ASP A 29 17.47 -20.03 -18.48
N GLY A 30 17.70 -18.98 -17.69
CA GLY A 30 19.00 -18.56 -17.18
C GLY A 30 19.28 -19.13 -15.80
N ILE A 31 20.57 -19.20 -15.44
CA ILE A 31 21.09 -19.87 -14.23
C ILE A 31 20.51 -19.32 -12.91
N THR A 32 19.95 -18.11 -12.91
CA THR A 32 19.52 -17.37 -11.71
C THR A 32 18.01 -17.26 -11.52
N SER A 33 17.18 -17.79 -12.44
CA SER A 33 15.72 -17.72 -12.35
C SER A 33 15.09 -19.10 -12.57
N PRO A 34 13.92 -19.40 -12.00
CA PRO A 34 13.29 -20.69 -12.20
C PRO A 34 12.79 -20.85 -13.65
N GLY A 35 13.16 -21.96 -14.31
CA GLY A 35 12.68 -22.29 -15.66
C GLY A 35 11.32 -23.01 -15.67
N LEU A 36 10.82 -23.33 -16.86
CA LEU A 36 9.46 -23.88 -17.04
C LEU A 36 9.16 -25.12 -16.17
N ALA A 37 10.11 -26.06 -16.10
CA ALA A 37 9.96 -27.31 -15.33
C ALA A 37 9.82 -27.08 -13.82
N PHE A 38 10.33 -25.96 -13.28
CA PHE A 38 10.11 -25.59 -11.87
C PHE A 38 8.66 -25.15 -11.66
N HIS A 39 8.12 -24.31 -12.54
CA HIS A 39 6.73 -23.83 -12.44
C HIS A 39 5.73 -24.98 -12.63
N GLU A 40 6.00 -25.88 -13.57
CA GLU A 40 5.27 -27.15 -13.72
C GLU A 40 5.34 -28.02 -12.45
N GLY A 41 6.50 -28.08 -11.79
CA GLY A 41 6.65 -28.75 -10.50
C GLY A 41 5.74 -28.18 -9.40
N ILE A 42 5.66 -26.85 -9.29
CA ILE A 42 4.72 -26.18 -8.35
C ILE A 42 3.26 -26.49 -8.72
N PHE A 43 2.90 -26.44 -10.00
CA PHE A 43 1.54 -26.76 -10.46
C PHE A 43 1.16 -28.21 -10.12
N ASN A 44 2.04 -29.17 -10.41
CA ASN A 44 1.82 -30.58 -10.10
C ASN A 44 1.73 -30.85 -8.60
N ALA A 45 2.50 -30.14 -7.76
CA ALA A 45 2.39 -30.23 -6.31
C ALA A 45 1.04 -29.68 -5.80
N ALA A 46 0.59 -28.52 -6.31
CA ALA A 46 -0.74 -27.98 -5.99
C ALA A 46 -1.88 -28.87 -6.47
N LEU A 47 -1.72 -29.51 -7.64
CA LEU A 47 -2.67 -30.50 -8.17
C LEU A 47 -2.75 -31.74 -7.27
N ALA A 48 -1.61 -32.22 -6.76
CA ALA A 48 -1.53 -33.36 -5.85
C ALA A 48 -2.20 -33.09 -4.49
N LEU A 49 -2.21 -31.82 -4.01
CA LEU A 49 -2.98 -31.41 -2.84
C LEU A 49 -4.51 -31.42 -3.09
N GLY A 50 -4.95 -31.39 -4.35
CA GLY A 50 -6.36 -31.57 -4.71
C GLY A 50 -7.29 -30.51 -4.07
N PRO A 51 -8.28 -30.89 -3.25
CA PRO A 51 -9.09 -29.94 -2.47
C PRO A 51 -8.34 -29.30 -1.29
N GLU A 52 -7.27 -29.91 -0.77
CA GLU A 52 -6.54 -29.37 0.40
C GLU A 52 -5.77 -28.10 0.08
N ALA A 53 -5.48 -27.82 -1.20
CA ALA A 53 -4.71 -26.66 -1.64
C ALA A 53 -5.28 -25.32 -1.14
N GLU A 54 -6.59 -25.08 -1.30
CA GLU A 54 -7.24 -23.88 -0.74
C GLU A 54 -7.38 -23.98 0.78
N ALA A 55 -7.60 -25.18 1.31
CA ALA A 55 -7.80 -25.42 2.73
C ALA A 55 -6.57 -25.01 3.56
N ARG A 56 -5.34 -25.28 3.09
CA ARG A 56 -4.10 -24.84 3.79
C ARG A 56 -4.07 -23.33 4.10
N GLY A 57 -4.75 -22.50 3.30
CA GLY A 57 -4.82 -21.05 3.49
C GLY A 57 -3.45 -20.41 3.69
N ASN A 58 -3.30 -19.64 4.79
CA ASN A 58 -2.04 -18.98 5.19
C ASN A 58 -0.83 -19.93 5.27
N ASN A 59 -1.05 -21.25 5.44
CA ASN A 59 -0.02 -22.28 5.49
C ASN A 59 0.33 -22.91 4.13
N ILE A 60 -0.04 -22.31 3.00
CA ILE A 60 0.41 -22.79 1.67
C ILE A 60 1.93 -22.70 1.47
N LEU A 61 2.62 -21.70 2.04
CA LEU A 61 4.07 -21.57 1.90
C LEU A 61 4.87 -22.66 2.65
N PRO A 62 4.54 -23.07 3.88
CA PRO A 62 5.16 -24.25 4.48
C PRO A 62 4.83 -25.55 3.76
N GLU A 63 3.65 -25.68 3.16
CA GLU A 63 3.25 -26.86 2.38
C GLU A 63 4.06 -26.98 1.08
N LEU A 64 4.23 -25.86 0.36
CA LEU A 64 4.97 -25.76 -0.91
C LEU A 64 6.19 -24.83 -0.74
N PRO A 65 7.23 -25.26 -0.01
CA PRO A 65 8.37 -24.40 0.37
C PRO A 65 9.19 -23.88 -0.82
N GLU A 66 9.10 -24.52 -1.98
CA GLU A 66 9.70 -24.11 -3.24
C GLU A 66 9.16 -22.74 -3.72
N LEU A 67 7.94 -22.34 -3.33
CA LEU A 67 7.38 -21.02 -3.63
C LEU A 67 8.28 -19.87 -3.15
N VAL A 68 9.15 -20.07 -2.14
CA VAL A 68 10.15 -19.06 -1.74
C VAL A 68 11.06 -18.68 -2.92
N ASN A 69 11.43 -19.62 -3.79
CA ASN A 69 12.34 -19.38 -4.90
C ASN A 69 11.74 -18.48 -5.99
N VAL A 70 10.41 -18.38 -6.07
CA VAL A 70 9.70 -17.42 -6.93
C VAL A 70 10.00 -15.99 -6.47
N PHE A 71 9.89 -15.74 -5.17
CA PHE A 71 10.05 -14.40 -4.56
C PHE A 71 11.52 -14.01 -4.30
N GLU A 72 12.43 -14.99 -4.23
CA GLU A 72 13.88 -14.76 -4.19
C GLU A 72 14.53 -14.66 -5.58
N SER A 73 13.77 -14.82 -6.68
CA SER A 73 14.27 -14.58 -8.05
C SER A 73 14.76 -13.12 -8.21
N PRO A 74 15.84 -12.85 -8.98
CA PRO A 74 16.41 -11.50 -9.09
C PRO A 74 15.42 -10.42 -9.53
N GLN A 75 14.51 -10.77 -10.44
CA GLN A 75 13.45 -9.90 -10.95
C GLN A 75 12.36 -9.63 -9.90
N CYS A 76 11.82 -10.67 -9.25
CA CYS A 76 10.78 -10.46 -8.22
C CYS A 76 11.34 -9.77 -6.97
N LYS A 77 12.50 -10.22 -6.49
CA LYS A 77 13.20 -9.60 -5.35
C LYS A 77 13.56 -8.15 -5.65
N GLY A 78 14.04 -7.87 -6.86
CA GLY A 78 14.35 -6.52 -7.32
C GLY A 78 13.10 -5.65 -7.34
N ALA A 79 12.02 -6.11 -7.97
CA ALA A 79 10.76 -5.39 -8.06
C ALA A 79 10.12 -5.09 -6.68
N LEU A 80 10.06 -6.09 -5.79
CA LEU A 80 9.56 -5.89 -4.42
C LEU A 80 10.47 -4.95 -3.62
N THR A 81 11.80 -5.07 -3.76
CA THR A 81 12.75 -4.15 -3.12
C THR A 81 12.55 -2.71 -3.63
N SER A 82 12.31 -2.51 -4.93
CA SER A 82 12.03 -1.19 -5.50
C SER A 82 10.70 -0.61 -5.03
N LEU A 83 9.64 -1.39 -4.92
CA LEU A 83 8.32 -0.88 -4.50
C LEU A 83 8.16 -0.72 -2.98
N LEU A 84 8.82 -1.56 -2.17
CA LEU A 84 8.65 -1.61 -0.70
C LEU A 84 9.92 -1.25 0.10
N GLY A 85 11.04 -0.98 -0.56
CA GLY A 85 12.33 -0.74 0.08
C GLY A 85 13.04 -2.03 0.53
N PRO A 86 14.29 -1.92 1.03
CA PRO A 86 14.97 -3.03 1.69
C PRO A 86 14.22 -3.44 2.99
N GLY A 87 14.42 -4.66 3.45
CA GLY A 87 13.85 -5.12 4.72
C GLY A 87 12.35 -5.42 4.71
N TYR A 88 11.68 -5.33 3.56
CA TYR A 88 10.25 -5.62 3.42
C TYR A 88 9.87 -7.00 4.00
N MET A 89 8.65 -7.10 4.53
CA MET A 89 8.12 -8.33 5.12
C MET A 89 7.25 -9.07 4.10
N MET A 90 7.42 -10.39 3.96
CA MET A 90 6.39 -11.25 3.36
C MET A 90 5.32 -11.55 4.42
N HIS A 91 4.16 -10.95 4.25
CA HIS A 91 3.05 -11.04 5.19
C HIS A 91 2.59 -12.50 5.39
N PRO A 92 2.06 -12.89 6.57
CA PRO A 92 1.57 -14.25 6.81
C PRO A 92 0.29 -14.60 6.06
N HIS A 93 -0.47 -13.62 5.55
CA HIS A 93 -1.59 -13.89 4.62
C HIS A 93 -1.06 -14.28 3.24
N ARG A 94 -1.23 -15.55 2.93
CA ARG A 94 -0.71 -16.28 1.77
C ARG A 94 -1.81 -17.24 1.36
N PHE A 95 -2.13 -17.39 0.08
CA PHE A 95 -3.29 -18.18 -0.32
C PHE A 95 -3.13 -18.86 -1.66
N CYS A 96 -3.51 -20.14 -1.75
CA CYS A 96 -3.71 -20.81 -3.03
C CYS A 96 -5.16 -20.60 -3.47
N HIS A 97 -5.39 -19.82 -4.52
CA HIS A 97 -6.69 -19.73 -5.18
C HIS A 97 -6.79 -20.83 -6.22
N LYS A 98 -7.77 -21.73 -6.06
CA LYS A 98 -8.09 -22.80 -7.01
C LYS A 98 -9.37 -22.46 -7.76
N SER A 99 -9.35 -22.66 -9.08
CA SER A 99 -10.50 -22.45 -9.94
C SER A 99 -10.74 -23.67 -10.81
N GLU A 100 -11.73 -24.46 -10.41
CA GLU A 100 -12.22 -25.62 -11.17
C GLU A 100 -12.95 -25.17 -12.45
N PRO A 101 -13.07 -26.03 -13.47
CA PRO A 101 -13.98 -25.84 -14.60
C PRO A 101 -15.39 -25.40 -14.18
N GLY A 102 -15.96 -24.43 -14.89
CA GLY A 102 -17.28 -23.86 -14.60
C GLY A 102 -17.34 -22.90 -13.40
N ARG A 103 -16.22 -22.59 -12.74
CA ARG A 103 -16.18 -21.61 -11.64
C ARG A 103 -16.63 -20.24 -12.15
N GLN A 104 -17.66 -19.69 -11.52
CA GLN A 104 -18.22 -18.37 -11.85
C GLN A 104 -17.27 -17.22 -11.47
N GLU A 105 -17.45 -16.07 -12.12
CA GLU A 105 -16.72 -14.85 -11.79
C GLU A 105 -16.97 -14.38 -10.35
N GLN A 106 -15.96 -13.75 -9.74
CA GLN A 106 -16.10 -13.06 -8.48
C GLN A 106 -16.64 -11.64 -8.69
N ARG A 107 -17.24 -11.07 -7.64
CA ARG A 107 -17.47 -9.63 -7.57
C ARG A 107 -16.13 -8.90 -7.52
N TRP A 108 -16.04 -7.75 -8.19
CA TRP A 108 -14.94 -6.81 -8.08
C TRP A 108 -14.85 -6.30 -6.66
N HIS A 109 -13.67 -6.41 -6.06
CA HIS A 109 -13.41 -6.04 -4.67
C HIS A 109 -12.00 -5.51 -4.50
N ARG A 110 -11.73 -5.02 -3.29
CA ARG A 110 -10.37 -4.83 -2.75
C ARG A 110 -10.24 -5.75 -1.55
N ASP A 111 -9.02 -6.18 -1.25
CA ASP A 111 -8.78 -6.92 -0.02
C ASP A 111 -9.08 -6.03 1.20
N THR A 112 -9.58 -6.66 2.26
CA THR A 112 -9.55 -6.09 3.62
C THR A 112 -8.15 -6.30 4.19
N TYR A 113 -7.75 -5.45 5.13
CA TYR A 113 -6.51 -5.66 5.87
C TYR A 113 -6.78 -6.78 6.90
N TRP A 114 -6.64 -8.01 6.41
CA TRP A 114 -6.60 -9.27 7.18
C TRP A 114 -7.88 -9.66 7.94
N GLY A 115 -8.99 -8.97 7.62
CA GLY A 115 -10.31 -9.19 8.21
C GLY A 115 -10.85 -7.99 8.98
N HIS A 116 -10.05 -6.94 9.18
CA HIS A 116 -10.42 -5.76 9.98
C HIS A 116 -10.21 -4.44 9.23
N HIS A 117 -10.62 -3.34 9.87
CA HIS A 117 -10.46 -2.00 9.33
C HIS A 117 -9.02 -1.50 9.49
N HIS A 118 -8.55 -0.77 8.48
CA HIS A 118 -7.24 -0.14 8.43
C HIS A 118 -7.34 1.08 7.51
N ALA A 119 -6.75 2.21 7.91
CA ALA A 119 -6.70 3.41 7.09
C ALA A 119 -5.85 3.17 5.82
N ARG A 120 -6.43 3.43 4.65
CA ARG A 120 -5.83 3.18 3.34
C ARG A 120 -4.85 4.30 2.94
N SER A 121 -3.77 3.95 2.23
CA SER A 121 -2.72 4.88 1.79
C SER A 121 -2.46 4.74 0.31
N HIS A 122 -2.28 5.86 -0.40
CA HIS A 122 -1.87 5.89 -1.81
C HIS A 122 -0.38 5.62 -2.01
N CYS A 123 0.42 5.77 -0.97
CA CYS A 123 1.82 5.38 -0.99
C CYS A 123 1.94 3.86 -0.81
N PRO A 124 2.78 3.14 -1.58
CA PRO A 124 2.94 1.70 -1.48
C PRO A 124 3.66 1.29 -0.19
N TYR A 125 2.89 1.22 0.90
CA TYR A 125 3.23 0.48 2.11
C TYR A 125 2.94 -1.02 1.97
N TRP A 126 2.01 -1.38 1.07
CA TRP A 126 1.56 -2.75 0.85
C TRP A 126 1.46 -3.04 -0.65
N VAL A 127 1.97 -4.20 -1.06
CA VAL A 127 1.89 -4.74 -2.43
C VAL A 127 1.43 -6.20 -2.34
N MET A 128 0.61 -6.64 -3.28
CA MET A 128 0.26 -8.05 -3.43
C MET A 128 0.94 -8.62 -4.68
N ALA A 129 1.39 -9.87 -4.61
CA ALA A 129 1.89 -10.63 -5.75
C ALA A 129 0.91 -11.77 -6.07
N LEU A 130 0.56 -11.89 -7.34
CA LEU A 130 -0.26 -12.96 -7.90
C LEU A 130 0.64 -13.82 -8.78
N TYR A 131 0.96 -15.03 -8.35
CA TYR A 131 1.86 -15.94 -9.05
C TYR A 131 1.10 -17.09 -9.73
N TYR A 132 1.37 -17.32 -11.02
CA TYR A 132 0.74 -18.35 -11.83
C TYR A 132 1.76 -19.44 -12.21
N PRO A 133 1.63 -20.68 -11.69
CA PRO A 133 2.56 -21.76 -12.01
C PRO A 133 2.27 -22.41 -13.37
N GLN A 134 1.09 -22.18 -13.96
CA GLN A 134 0.69 -22.68 -15.26
C GLN A 134 0.32 -21.56 -16.24
N ASN A 135 0.37 -21.86 -17.54
CA ASN A 135 -0.15 -20.98 -18.58
C ASN A 135 -1.64 -20.71 -18.34
N THR A 136 -2.01 -19.45 -18.23
CA THR A 136 -3.36 -19.03 -17.84
C THR A 136 -3.95 -18.13 -18.93
N PRO A 137 -4.50 -18.72 -20.01
CA PRO A 137 -5.25 -17.99 -21.02
C PRO A 137 -6.62 -17.56 -20.49
N LEU A 138 -7.35 -16.74 -21.25
CA LEU A 138 -8.60 -16.11 -20.78
C LEU A 138 -9.66 -17.12 -20.33
N GLU A 139 -9.75 -18.27 -20.99
CA GLU A 139 -10.69 -19.35 -20.70
C GLU A 139 -10.47 -20.04 -19.34
N LEU A 140 -9.26 -19.97 -18.76
CA LEU A 140 -8.99 -20.47 -17.40
C LEU A 140 -9.38 -19.45 -16.29
N GLY A 141 -9.84 -18.26 -16.69
CA GLY A 141 -10.34 -17.22 -15.81
C GLY A 141 -9.23 -16.47 -15.03
N PRO A 142 -8.21 -15.88 -15.66
CA PRO A 142 -7.17 -15.11 -14.95
C PRO A 142 -7.76 -14.02 -14.05
N THR A 143 -6.95 -13.45 -13.15
CA THR A 143 -7.40 -12.26 -12.40
C THR A 143 -7.74 -11.13 -13.36
N GLY A 144 -8.94 -10.59 -13.23
CA GLY A 144 -9.34 -9.31 -13.79
C GLY A 144 -8.93 -8.18 -12.86
N ILE A 145 -8.44 -7.08 -13.42
CA ILE A 145 -8.14 -5.83 -12.73
C ILE A 145 -8.88 -4.65 -13.37
N LEU A 146 -9.13 -3.61 -12.58
CA LEU A 146 -9.39 -2.27 -13.07
C LEU A 146 -8.08 -1.46 -12.88
N PRO A 147 -7.26 -1.25 -13.93
CA PRO A 147 -6.08 -0.40 -13.83
C PRO A 147 -6.43 0.99 -13.28
N ARG A 148 -5.52 1.65 -12.56
CA ARG A 148 -5.68 2.99 -11.96
C ARG A 148 -6.72 3.10 -10.83
N SER A 149 -7.45 2.02 -10.53
CA SER A 149 -8.57 2.03 -9.58
C SER A 149 -8.19 2.16 -8.10
N GLN A 150 -6.89 2.09 -7.75
CA GLN A 150 -6.42 2.19 -6.36
C GLN A 150 -6.77 3.52 -5.67
N TYR A 151 -6.98 4.58 -6.46
CA TYR A 151 -7.42 5.89 -5.96
C TYR A 151 -8.91 5.93 -5.62
N PHE A 152 -9.69 4.95 -6.10
CA PHE A 152 -11.14 4.94 -6.10
C PHE A 152 -11.74 4.02 -5.02
N ASN A 153 -12.94 4.35 -4.55
CA ASN A 153 -13.64 3.69 -3.45
C ASN A 153 -15.03 3.21 -3.87
N ARG A 154 -15.67 2.37 -3.04
CA ARG A 154 -17.11 2.20 -3.07
C ARG A 154 -17.62 2.02 -1.66
N ASP A 155 -18.59 2.85 -1.30
CA ASP A 155 -19.39 2.64 -0.10
C ASP A 155 -20.65 1.84 -0.44
N GLN A 156 -21.07 0.99 0.49
CA GLN A 156 -22.38 0.31 0.43
C GLN A 156 -23.39 0.94 1.42
N GLY A 157 -23.22 2.24 1.68
CA GLY A 157 -24.13 3.05 2.49
C GLY A 157 -23.90 2.94 4.00
N ARG A 158 -24.63 3.78 4.74
CA ARG A 158 -24.48 4.01 6.20
C ARG A 158 -24.71 2.78 7.11
N GLY A 159 -25.07 1.63 6.55
CA GLY A 159 -25.30 0.38 7.29
C GLY A 159 -24.08 -0.55 7.39
N HIS A 160 -23.00 -0.24 6.67
CA HIS A 160 -21.71 -0.91 6.84
C HIS A 160 -20.72 0.09 7.44
N GLU A 161 -20.26 -0.17 8.66
CA GLU A 161 -19.45 0.74 9.48
C GLU A 161 -18.01 0.96 8.96
N HIS A 162 -17.66 0.39 7.80
CA HIS A 162 -16.31 0.37 7.26
C HIS A 162 -16.28 0.91 5.81
N PHE A 163 -15.89 2.18 5.69
CA PHE A 163 -15.72 2.91 4.44
C PHE A 163 -14.78 2.15 3.47
N GLY A 164 -15.17 2.06 2.20
CA GLY A 164 -14.34 1.44 1.16
C GLY A 164 -14.27 -0.10 1.12
N ASN A 165 -15.11 -0.84 1.84
CA ASN A 165 -15.23 -2.31 1.72
C ASN A 165 -16.34 -2.76 0.74
N GLY A 166 -16.82 -1.89 -0.15
CA GLY A 166 -17.83 -2.26 -1.15
C GLY A 166 -17.33 -3.25 -2.22
N SER A 167 -18.28 -3.83 -2.97
CA SER A 167 -17.99 -4.71 -4.11
C SER A 167 -18.92 -4.44 -5.31
N PHE A 168 -18.42 -4.58 -6.55
CA PHE A 168 -19.21 -4.45 -7.78
C PHE A 168 -19.47 -5.79 -8.47
N THR A 169 -20.61 -5.94 -9.14
CA THR A 169 -20.78 -6.98 -10.17
C THR A 169 -20.14 -6.54 -11.49
N SER A 170 -19.76 -7.46 -12.37
CA SER A 170 -19.25 -7.10 -13.70
C SER A 170 -20.29 -6.32 -14.53
N ALA A 171 -21.58 -6.58 -14.32
CA ALA A 171 -22.65 -5.77 -14.89
C ALA A 171 -22.70 -4.34 -14.34
N GLU A 172 -22.42 -4.11 -13.05
CA GLU A 172 -22.30 -2.75 -12.50
C GLU A 172 -21.08 -2.01 -13.06
N VAL A 173 -19.94 -2.70 -13.23
CA VAL A 173 -18.73 -2.14 -13.85
C VAL A 173 -19.00 -1.72 -15.30
N ALA A 174 -19.54 -2.64 -16.10
CA ALA A 174 -19.84 -2.40 -17.52
C ALA A 174 -20.94 -1.35 -17.74
N ALA A 175 -22.06 -1.43 -17.00
CA ALA A 175 -23.21 -0.55 -17.20
C ALA A 175 -22.99 0.88 -16.68
N ARG A 176 -22.11 1.07 -15.68
CA ARG A 176 -21.82 2.41 -15.14
C ARG A 176 -20.65 3.11 -15.84
N ARG A 177 -19.83 2.39 -16.64
CA ARG A 177 -18.43 2.79 -16.91
C ARG A 177 -17.80 3.27 -15.60
N CYS A 178 -17.79 2.42 -14.56
CA CYS A 178 -17.43 2.92 -13.23
C CYS A 178 -16.02 3.52 -13.27
N TRP A 179 -15.95 4.84 -13.11
CA TRP A 179 -14.72 5.65 -13.18
C TRP A 179 -14.08 5.78 -14.57
N ASP A 180 -14.80 5.44 -15.64
CA ASP A 180 -14.29 5.35 -17.03
C ASP A 180 -13.07 4.41 -17.20
N LEU A 181 -12.83 3.52 -16.24
CA LEU A 181 -11.73 2.55 -16.28
C LEU A 181 -12.14 1.29 -17.07
N GLN A 182 -11.26 0.83 -17.94
CA GLN A 182 -11.45 -0.41 -18.71
C GLN A 182 -10.94 -1.62 -17.93
N ALA A 183 -11.79 -2.62 -17.70
CA ALA A 183 -11.39 -3.89 -17.11
C ALA A 183 -10.42 -4.66 -18.01
N ARG A 184 -9.34 -5.17 -17.43
CA ARG A 184 -8.32 -6.00 -18.10
C ARG A 184 -8.23 -7.36 -17.42
N SER A 185 -8.31 -8.43 -18.21
CA SER A 185 -8.09 -9.81 -17.77
C SER A 185 -6.63 -10.20 -18.01
N LEU A 186 -5.93 -10.64 -16.97
CA LEU A 186 -4.47 -10.83 -16.97
C LEU A 186 -4.06 -12.23 -17.46
N ALA A 187 -4.39 -12.53 -18.72
CA ALA A 187 -3.94 -13.76 -19.36
C ALA A 187 -2.41 -13.76 -19.51
N CYS A 188 -1.74 -14.81 -19.04
CA CYS A 188 -0.29 -14.83 -18.90
C CYS A 188 0.33 -16.24 -18.99
N PRO A 189 1.61 -16.35 -19.42
CA PRO A 189 2.33 -17.63 -19.45
C PRO A 189 2.67 -18.13 -18.04
N ALA A 190 2.97 -19.44 -17.96
CA ALA A 190 3.47 -20.08 -16.75
C ALA A 190 4.71 -19.36 -16.21
N GLY A 191 4.76 -19.13 -14.90
CA GLY A 191 5.87 -18.44 -14.25
C GLY A 191 5.64 -16.95 -14.01
N THR A 192 4.64 -16.34 -14.64
CA THR A 192 4.33 -14.90 -14.47
C THR A 192 3.99 -14.56 -13.02
N ILE A 193 4.57 -13.46 -12.52
CA ILE A 193 4.24 -12.84 -11.24
C ILE A 193 3.66 -11.46 -11.52
N ILE A 194 2.46 -11.17 -11.02
CA ILE A 194 1.83 -9.86 -11.20
C ILE A 194 1.82 -9.15 -9.85
N LEU A 195 2.52 -8.02 -9.76
CA LEU A 195 2.49 -7.15 -8.58
C LEU A 195 1.35 -6.15 -8.73
N ILE A 196 0.49 -6.03 -7.72
CA ILE A 196 -0.60 -5.06 -7.67
C ILE A 196 -0.52 -4.20 -6.39
N HIS A 197 -0.94 -2.94 -6.50
CA HIS A 197 -1.19 -2.08 -5.34
C HIS A 197 -2.29 -2.71 -4.49
N TYR A 198 -2.16 -2.67 -3.16
CA TYR A 198 -3.09 -3.36 -2.25
C TYR A 198 -4.56 -2.94 -2.45
N ASP A 199 -4.77 -1.65 -2.73
CA ASP A 199 -6.08 -1.06 -2.98
C ASP A 199 -6.57 -1.17 -4.43
N LEU A 200 -5.86 -1.86 -5.33
CA LEU A 200 -6.32 -2.06 -6.71
C LEU A 200 -7.59 -2.94 -6.74
N TRP A 201 -8.63 -2.51 -7.47
CA TRP A 201 -9.83 -3.31 -7.64
C TRP A 201 -9.58 -4.48 -8.58
N HIS A 202 -9.95 -5.68 -8.12
CA HIS A 202 -9.71 -6.93 -8.82
C HIS A 202 -10.83 -7.95 -8.59
N ALA A 203 -10.85 -8.99 -9.43
CA ALA A 203 -11.75 -10.13 -9.35
C ALA A 203 -11.09 -11.38 -9.96
N GLY A 204 -11.39 -12.57 -9.45
CA GLY A 204 -11.19 -13.80 -10.24
C GLY A 204 -12.24 -13.86 -11.36
N THR A 205 -11.82 -13.93 -12.63
CA THR A 205 -12.76 -14.14 -13.74
C THR A 205 -13.16 -15.62 -13.84
N ALA A 206 -14.25 -15.89 -14.57
CA ALA A 206 -14.82 -17.23 -14.68
C ALA A 206 -13.88 -18.22 -15.39
N ASN A 207 -13.75 -19.44 -14.87
CA ASN A 207 -13.12 -20.54 -15.60
C ASN A 207 -14.19 -21.20 -16.47
N VAL A 208 -14.05 -21.03 -17.78
CA VAL A 208 -14.97 -21.53 -18.82
C VAL A 208 -14.37 -22.68 -19.64
N SER A 209 -13.21 -23.21 -19.22
CA SER A 209 -12.67 -24.45 -19.77
C SER A 209 -13.52 -25.67 -19.39
N GLU A 210 -13.36 -26.75 -20.14
CA GLU A 210 -14.13 -28.00 -19.95
C GLU A 210 -13.55 -28.87 -18.83
N ASP A 211 -12.22 -28.96 -18.71
CA ASP A 211 -11.52 -29.92 -17.86
C ASP A 211 -10.30 -29.36 -17.10
N CYS A 212 -9.90 -28.11 -17.35
CA CYS A 212 -8.66 -27.54 -16.83
C CYS A 212 -8.83 -26.76 -15.52
N VAL A 213 -8.14 -27.19 -14.47
CA VAL A 213 -8.01 -26.44 -13.21
C VAL A 213 -6.96 -25.33 -13.33
N ARG A 214 -7.23 -24.18 -12.71
CA ARG A 214 -6.30 -23.06 -12.62
C ARG A 214 -5.94 -22.76 -11.17
N PHE A 215 -4.64 -22.71 -10.89
CA PHE A 215 -4.10 -22.24 -9.61
C PHE A 215 -3.52 -20.82 -9.76
N MET A 216 -3.64 -20.02 -8.72
CA MET A 216 -2.92 -18.75 -8.56
C MET A 216 -2.57 -18.59 -7.09
N PHE A 217 -1.31 -18.27 -6.78
CA PHE A 217 -0.89 -18.02 -5.41
C PHE A 217 -0.83 -16.52 -5.11
N LYS A 218 -1.66 -16.08 -4.16
CA LYS A 218 -1.67 -14.71 -3.64
C LYS A 218 -0.74 -14.60 -2.44
N PHE A 219 0.21 -13.67 -2.51
CA PHE A 219 1.09 -13.29 -1.41
C PHE A 219 0.98 -11.78 -1.16
N GLN A 220 1.04 -11.36 0.10
CA GLN A 220 1.05 -9.94 0.46
C GLN A 220 2.42 -9.56 1.04
N PHE A 221 2.85 -8.32 0.84
CA PHE A 221 4.14 -7.80 1.30
C PHE A 221 3.98 -6.39 1.88
N SER A 222 4.71 -6.08 2.95
CA SER A 222 4.73 -4.74 3.56
C SER A 222 6.11 -4.11 3.62
N ARG A 223 6.12 -2.79 3.43
CA ARG A 223 7.24 -1.89 3.67
C ARG A 223 7.50 -1.74 5.17
N MET A 224 8.71 -2.09 5.60
CA MET A 224 9.14 -1.90 6.98
C MET A 224 9.77 -0.52 7.22
N VAL A 225 10.42 0.08 6.21
CA VAL A 225 11.11 1.38 6.31
C VAL A 225 10.67 2.33 5.18
N SER A 226 10.43 3.59 5.54
CA SER A 226 10.05 4.67 4.62
C SER A 226 11.11 4.93 3.53
N PRO A 227 10.73 5.22 2.26
CA PRO A 227 11.70 5.56 1.22
C PRO A 227 12.43 6.88 1.48
N THR A 228 11.90 7.75 2.34
CA THR A 228 12.60 8.98 2.76
C THR A 228 13.78 8.69 3.71
N LYS A 229 13.87 7.48 4.24
CA LYS A 229 14.87 7.07 5.25
C LYS A 229 15.75 5.91 4.77
N ALA A 230 15.18 4.99 4.01
CA ALA A 230 15.94 3.93 3.33
C ALA A 230 16.74 4.49 2.14
N PRO A 231 17.88 3.87 1.76
CA PRO A 231 18.54 4.18 0.50
C PRO A 231 17.61 3.98 -0.70
N CYS A 232 17.75 4.80 -1.74
CA CYS A 232 17.02 4.60 -3.00
C CYS A 232 17.23 3.16 -3.50
N SER A 233 16.12 2.44 -3.66
CA SER A 233 16.09 0.99 -3.90
C SER A 233 15.79 0.62 -5.36
N TRP A 234 15.95 1.60 -6.24
CA TRP A 234 15.82 1.51 -7.70
C TRP A 234 16.66 2.61 -8.36
N ILE A 235 16.61 2.64 -9.68
CA ILE A 235 17.50 3.45 -10.52
C ILE A 235 17.49 4.95 -10.15
N CYS A 236 16.32 5.55 -9.91
CA CYS A 236 16.11 6.90 -9.38
C CYS A 236 16.97 7.98 -10.07
N GLN A 237 17.08 7.89 -11.40
CA GLN A 237 17.94 8.77 -12.22
C GLN A 237 17.26 10.10 -12.55
N ASN A 238 15.94 10.11 -12.75
CA ASN A 238 15.20 11.33 -13.07
C ASN A 238 14.12 11.62 -12.03
N ARG A 239 14.30 12.68 -11.24
CA ARG A 239 13.29 13.14 -10.26
C ARG A 239 12.06 13.76 -10.92
N THR A 240 12.18 14.27 -12.14
CA THR A 240 11.05 14.81 -12.91
C THR A 240 10.31 13.68 -13.61
N ALA A 241 9.09 13.39 -13.15
CA ALA A 241 8.22 12.46 -13.84
C ALA A 241 7.54 13.13 -15.05
N HIS A 242 7.43 12.39 -16.14
CA HIS A 242 6.72 12.80 -17.35
C HIS A 242 5.42 12.00 -17.44
N TRP A 243 4.36 12.53 -16.84
CA TRP A 243 3.07 11.84 -16.73
C TRP A 243 2.34 11.73 -18.08
N GLN A 244 2.55 12.68 -18.99
CA GLN A 244 1.85 12.81 -20.27
C GLN A 244 1.85 11.52 -21.11
N ARG A 245 2.96 10.79 -21.16
CA ARG A 245 3.05 9.51 -21.90
C ARG A 245 2.01 8.48 -21.48
N PHE A 246 1.67 8.43 -20.19
CA PHE A 246 0.67 7.51 -19.66
C PHE A 246 -0.77 7.98 -19.95
N LEU A 247 -0.96 9.26 -20.30
CA LEU A 247 -2.22 9.83 -20.78
C LEU A 247 -2.36 9.67 -22.31
N GLU A 248 -1.23 9.62 -23.04
CA GLU A 248 -1.17 9.42 -24.49
C GLU A 248 -1.34 7.93 -24.89
N ASP A 249 -0.70 7.01 -24.17
CA ASP A 249 -0.87 5.56 -24.34
C ASP A 249 -2.34 5.13 -24.19
N GLU A 250 -3.11 5.85 -23.36
CA GLU A 250 -4.54 5.65 -23.12
C GLU A 250 -5.38 5.99 -24.37
N ALA A 251 -5.07 7.09 -25.07
CA ALA A 251 -5.76 7.48 -26.31
C ALA A 251 -5.47 6.53 -27.48
N ALA A 252 -4.24 6.01 -27.57
CA ALA A 252 -3.82 5.09 -28.63
C ALA A 252 -4.42 3.68 -28.48
N ALA A 253 -4.82 3.28 -27.26
CA ALA A 253 -5.37 1.95 -26.98
C ALA A 253 -6.87 1.79 -27.34
N THR A 254 -7.61 2.90 -27.51
CA THR A 254 -9.03 2.88 -27.92
C THR A 254 -9.22 2.50 -29.40
N PRO A 255 -9.86 1.37 -29.74
CA PRO A 255 -10.08 1.00 -31.14
C PRO A 255 -11.16 1.87 -31.79
N THR A 256 -10.89 2.39 -32.98
CA THR A 256 -11.76 3.29 -33.75
C THR A 256 -12.92 2.59 -34.49
N GLU A 257 -13.35 1.40 -34.06
CA GLU A 257 -14.42 0.62 -34.69
C GLU A 257 -15.65 0.44 -33.77
N ALA A 258 -16.30 1.56 -33.41
CA ALA A 258 -17.62 1.56 -32.78
C ALA A 258 -18.49 2.78 -33.18
N SER A 259 -18.32 3.32 -34.39
CA SER A 259 -19.20 4.37 -34.89
C SER A 259 -20.54 3.79 -35.36
N HIS A 260 -21.55 3.71 -34.47
CA HIS A 260 -22.99 3.89 -34.79
C HIS A 260 -23.94 3.76 -33.58
N SER A 261 -23.78 4.63 -32.57
CA SER A 261 -24.92 5.13 -31.77
C SER A 261 -24.55 6.44 -31.09
N GLY A 262 -25.13 7.55 -31.57
CA GLY A 262 -24.83 8.87 -31.00
C GLY A 262 -25.59 9.12 -29.71
N LEU A 263 -24.92 9.00 -28.56
CA LEU A 263 -25.25 9.68 -27.30
C LEU A 263 -24.05 9.60 -26.33
N PHE A 264 -23.64 10.77 -25.82
CA PHE A 264 -22.56 10.99 -24.84
C PHE A 264 -21.11 10.73 -25.32
N HIS A 265 -20.43 11.80 -25.76
CA HIS A 265 -19.00 11.96 -25.50
C HIS A 265 -18.83 12.28 -24.01
N TYR A 266 -18.03 11.50 -23.30
CA TYR A 266 -17.48 11.85 -21.99
C TYR A 266 -15.98 11.66 -22.05
N ASP A 267 -15.24 12.61 -21.48
CA ASP A 267 -13.83 12.81 -21.78
C ASP A 267 -12.94 12.07 -20.77
N VAL A 268 -12.37 10.94 -21.22
CA VAL A 268 -11.51 10.07 -20.42
C VAL A 268 -10.29 10.83 -19.90
N HIS A 269 -9.74 11.76 -20.68
CA HIS A 269 -8.61 12.61 -20.30
C HIS A 269 -8.86 13.37 -18.99
N SER A 270 -10.11 13.82 -18.75
CA SER A 270 -10.46 14.64 -17.58
C SER A 270 -10.38 13.92 -16.23
N SER A 271 -10.28 12.58 -16.21
CA SER A 271 -10.20 11.79 -14.98
C SER A 271 -8.75 11.39 -14.64
N SER A 272 -7.96 11.05 -15.66
CA SER A 272 -6.56 10.64 -15.51
C SER A 272 -5.62 11.85 -15.35
N GLU A 273 -5.82 12.94 -16.09
CA GLU A 273 -5.13 14.23 -15.85
C GLU A 273 -5.37 14.72 -14.40
N GLY A 274 -6.60 14.52 -13.91
CA GLY A 274 -6.98 14.90 -12.55
C GLY A 274 -6.12 14.24 -11.47
N LEU A 275 -5.55 13.04 -11.67
CA LEU A 275 -4.80 12.32 -10.65
C LEU A 275 -3.30 12.68 -10.59
N VAL A 276 -2.79 13.51 -11.51
CA VAL A 276 -1.38 13.94 -11.56
C VAL A 276 -0.85 14.49 -10.21
N PRO A 277 -1.58 15.30 -9.42
CA PRO A 277 -1.12 15.76 -8.10
C PRO A 277 -0.86 14.60 -7.11
N VAL A 278 -1.64 13.52 -7.22
CA VAL A 278 -1.51 12.32 -6.39
C VAL A 278 -0.31 11.50 -6.84
N TRP A 279 -0.18 11.26 -8.16
CA TRP A 279 0.95 10.50 -8.72
C TRP A 279 2.28 11.19 -8.44
N GLN A 280 2.34 12.52 -8.59
CA GLN A 280 3.52 13.29 -8.25
C GLN A 280 3.83 13.25 -6.75
N GLY A 281 2.82 13.30 -5.88
CA GLY A 281 3.01 13.17 -4.43
C GLY A 281 3.56 11.81 -4.00
N VAL A 282 3.02 10.72 -4.55
CA VAL A 282 3.51 9.35 -4.31
C VAL A 282 4.92 9.17 -4.90
N TRP A 283 5.20 9.75 -6.07
CA TRP A 283 6.53 9.74 -6.69
C TRP A 283 7.57 10.53 -5.88
N ASP A 284 7.22 11.74 -5.42
CA ASP A 284 8.06 12.58 -4.55
C ASP A 284 8.41 11.81 -3.25
N TRP A 285 7.43 11.14 -2.63
CA TRP A 285 7.63 10.28 -1.45
C TRP A 285 8.52 9.06 -1.75
N MET A 286 8.26 8.35 -2.86
CA MET A 286 9.08 7.22 -3.30
C MET A 286 10.54 7.64 -3.53
N CYS A 287 10.79 8.79 -4.17
CA CYS A 287 12.14 9.32 -4.39
C CYS A 287 12.85 9.81 -3.11
N GLY A 288 12.24 9.61 -1.94
CA GLY A 288 12.73 10.08 -0.65
C GLY A 288 12.76 11.61 -0.52
N ALA A 289 12.06 12.33 -1.39
CA ALA A 289 12.05 13.79 -1.43
C ALA A 289 11.10 14.37 -0.38
N ALA A 290 11.48 14.23 0.90
CA ALA A 290 10.79 14.89 1.99
C ALA A 290 10.96 16.42 1.91
N ALA A 291 9.95 17.10 1.37
CA ALA A 291 9.61 18.51 1.59
C ALA A 291 10.70 19.60 1.48
N VAL A 292 11.87 19.34 0.87
CA VAL A 292 12.82 20.40 0.47
C VAL A 292 12.35 21.04 -0.85
N ARG A 293 11.24 21.79 -0.76
CA ARG A 293 10.85 22.83 -1.72
C ARG A 293 10.83 24.22 -1.06
N THR A 294 11.75 24.45 -0.13
CA THR A 294 12.29 25.80 0.03
C THR A 294 13.08 26.12 -1.25
N ASP A 295 12.79 27.27 -1.85
CA ASP A 295 13.49 27.85 -3.02
C ASP A 295 13.14 27.28 -4.42
N ALA A 296 11.84 27.32 -4.77
CA ALA A 296 11.44 27.45 -6.18
C ALA A 296 10.21 28.38 -6.35
N HIS A 297 10.46 29.57 -6.93
CA HIS A 297 9.46 30.55 -7.41
C HIS A 297 8.65 31.37 -6.39
N THR A 298 9.33 32.02 -5.44
CA THR A 298 8.96 33.40 -5.08
C THR A 298 9.49 34.38 -6.13
N ASN A 299 8.78 34.55 -7.26
CA ASN A 299 9.09 35.58 -8.25
C ASN A 299 8.72 36.97 -7.72
N ASN A 300 9.58 37.50 -6.87
CA ASN A 300 9.39 38.78 -6.18
C ASN A 300 9.76 39.96 -7.11
N ASN A 301 8.99 40.18 -8.18
CA ASN A 301 9.19 41.26 -9.15
C ASN A 301 8.45 42.55 -8.75
N ASN A 302 8.77 43.08 -7.57
CA ASN A 302 8.55 44.49 -7.26
C ASN A 302 9.74 45.31 -7.77
N ASN A 303 9.69 45.72 -9.05
CA ASN A 303 10.33 46.96 -9.46
C ASN A 303 9.75 47.53 -10.75
N SER A 304 9.29 48.78 -10.66
CA SER A 304 8.80 49.58 -11.77
C SER A 304 9.96 50.08 -12.65
N SER A 305 9.92 49.85 -13.96
CA SER A 305 10.34 50.84 -14.96
C SER A 305 9.93 50.45 -16.39
N THR A 306 9.57 51.46 -17.15
CA THR A 306 9.12 51.49 -18.55
C THR A 306 9.92 50.64 -19.57
N ASN A 307 9.23 50.01 -20.54
CA ASN A 307 9.10 50.47 -21.95
C ASN A 307 9.10 49.34 -23.02
N SER A 308 8.09 49.37 -23.90
CA SER A 308 8.02 48.87 -25.30
C SER A 308 8.35 47.42 -25.71
N ASN A 309 7.31 46.79 -26.29
CA ASN A 309 7.31 45.96 -27.51
C ASN A 309 8.30 44.77 -27.66
N ASN A 310 7.75 43.54 -27.66
CA ASN A 310 7.40 42.89 -28.94
C ASN A 310 6.52 41.64 -28.78
N ASN A 311 5.67 41.40 -29.78
CA ASN A 311 4.83 40.20 -29.90
C ASN A 311 5.67 38.94 -30.10
N THR A 312 5.43 37.92 -29.29
CA THR A 312 5.43 36.52 -29.71
C THR A 312 4.31 35.77 -28.99
N ASN A 313 3.16 35.63 -29.65
CA ASN A 313 2.16 34.66 -29.25
C ASN A 313 2.73 33.25 -29.44
N ASN A 314 2.70 32.44 -28.40
CA ASN A 314 2.54 31.00 -28.48
C ASN A 314 1.89 30.54 -27.17
N ASN A 315 0.56 30.51 -27.18
CA ASN A 315 -0.20 29.79 -26.16
C ASN A 315 0.08 28.29 -26.31
N ASN A 316 0.29 27.61 -25.19
CA ASN A 316 -0.15 26.25 -24.88
C ASN A 316 0.51 25.87 -23.54
N ASN A 317 -0.11 26.31 -22.45
CA ASN A 317 0.13 25.87 -21.08
C ASN A 317 -1.15 26.22 -20.31
N ASP A 318 -2.25 25.52 -20.62
CA ASP A 318 -3.50 25.60 -19.86
C ASP A 318 -3.35 24.79 -18.56
N ASP A 319 -2.42 25.22 -17.71
CA ASP A 319 -2.24 24.65 -16.37
C ASP A 319 -3.35 25.21 -15.48
N VAL A 320 -4.20 24.32 -14.97
CA VAL A 320 -5.47 24.69 -14.31
C VAL A 320 -5.19 25.23 -12.91
N HIS A 321 -4.89 26.54 -12.85
CA HIS A 321 -4.91 27.33 -11.62
C HIS A 321 -6.34 27.46 -11.09
N MET A 322 -6.81 26.41 -10.40
CA MET A 322 -7.90 26.53 -9.43
C MET A 322 -7.51 27.51 -8.32
N ASP A 323 -8.46 28.29 -7.84
CA ASP A 323 -8.26 29.08 -6.64
C ASP A 323 -8.20 28.19 -5.39
N LEU A 324 -7.56 28.68 -4.34
CA LEU A 324 -7.53 28.06 -3.01
C LEU A 324 -8.95 27.77 -2.51
N ALA A 325 -9.86 28.72 -2.72
CA ALA A 325 -11.28 28.60 -2.37
C ALA A 325 -11.97 27.43 -3.11
N ASP A 326 -11.65 27.21 -4.40
CA ASP A 326 -12.20 26.11 -5.17
C ASP A 326 -11.71 24.75 -4.66
N LEU A 327 -10.43 24.65 -4.30
CA LEU A 327 -9.85 23.43 -3.73
C LEU A 327 -10.52 23.08 -2.40
N VAL A 328 -10.64 24.06 -1.49
CA VAL A 328 -11.33 23.90 -0.20
C VAL A 328 -12.81 23.54 -0.40
N SER A 329 -13.49 24.14 -1.39
CA SER A 329 -14.88 23.78 -1.75
C SER A 329 -14.99 22.32 -2.19
N ARG A 330 -14.12 21.83 -3.08
CA ARG A 330 -14.14 20.43 -3.54
C ARG A 330 -13.90 19.42 -2.41
N LEU A 331 -13.09 19.77 -1.41
CA LEU A 331 -12.92 18.93 -0.21
C LEU A 331 -14.21 18.85 0.65
N LYS A 332 -15.09 19.86 0.59
CA LYS A 332 -16.35 19.92 1.34
C LYS A 332 -17.52 19.23 0.62
N GLU A 333 -17.46 19.07 -0.70
CA GLU A 333 -18.48 18.39 -1.51
C GLU A 333 -18.76 16.94 -1.07
N GLY A 334 -19.98 16.45 -1.31
CA GLY A 334 -20.38 15.06 -1.06
C GLY A 334 -20.79 14.36 -2.37
N ASP A 335 -20.60 13.03 -2.43
CA ASP A 335 -20.91 12.18 -3.60
C ASP A 335 -20.17 12.58 -4.90
N ASP A 336 -18.82 12.61 -4.83
CA ASP A 336 -17.93 12.64 -6.01
C ASP A 336 -17.66 11.17 -6.37
N ALA A 337 -17.93 10.73 -7.61
CA ALA A 337 -18.35 9.34 -7.91
C ALA A 337 -17.34 8.20 -7.65
N ASN A 338 -16.19 8.45 -6.99
CA ASN A 338 -15.75 7.84 -5.73
C ASN A 338 -14.21 7.68 -5.71
N GLU A 339 -13.35 8.63 -5.32
CA GLU A 339 -13.49 10.09 -5.14
C GLU A 339 -12.21 10.76 -5.69
N PRO A 340 -11.79 10.44 -6.94
CA PRO A 340 -10.44 10.75 -7.43
C PRO A 340 -10.17 12.25 -7.46
N ARG A 341 -11.19 13.07 -7.78
CA ARG A 341 -11.08 14.53 -7.90
C ARG A 341 -10.94 15.17 -6.52
N ARG A 342 -11.67 14.68 -5.51
CA ARG A 342 -11.50 15.12 -4.12
C ARG A 342 -10.10 14.79 -3.59
N VAL A 343 -9.63 13.57 -3.83
CA VAL A 343 -8.27 13.12 -3.46
C VAL A 343 -7.21 13.95 -4.18
N ALA A 344 -7.34 14.20 -5.48
CA ALA A 344 -6.42 15.04 -6.23
C ALA A 344 -6.38 16.47 -5.71
N SER A 345 -7.54 17.08 -5.45
CA SER A 345 -7.64 18.42 -4.87
C SER A 345 -7.00 18.46 -3.47
N ALA A 346 -7.14 17.40 -2.67
CA ALA A 346 -6.48 17.27 -1.36
C ALA A 346 -4.95 17.22 -1.49
N TRP A 347 -4.41 16.44 -2.44
CA TRP A 347 -2.97 16.41 -2.71
C TRP A 347 -2.44 17.73 -3.29
N GLN A 348 -3.19 18.38 -4.18
CA GLN A 348 -2.83 19.69 -4.73
C GLN A 348 -2.81 20.77 -3.64
N LEU A 349 -3.88 20.86 -2.84
CA LEU A 349 -4.01 21.78 -1.71
C LEU A 349 -2.91 21.58 -0.68
N GLY A 350 -2.64 20.32 -0.29
CA GLY A 350 -1.59 20.02 0.68
C GLY A 350 -0.19 20.40 0.19
N ARG A 351 0.11 20.16 -1.09
CA ARG A 351 1.39 20.56 -1.72
C ARG A 351 1.53 22.08 -1.85
N LEU A 352 0.44 22.82 -2.04
CA LEU A 352 0.45 24.30 -2.01
C LEU A 352 0.67 24.83 -0.58
N ALA A 353 0.04 24.21 0.43
CA ALA A 353 0.16 24.61 1.83
C ALA A 353 1.47 24.17 2.51
N ALA A 354 2.22 23.22 1.93
CA ALA A 354 3.51 22.76 2.45
C ALA A 354 4.48 23.94 2.70
N GLY A 355 5.05 24.01 3.90
CA GLY A 355 5.91 25.12 4.34
C GLY A 355 5.19 26.44 4.70
N GLN A 356 3.89 26.57 4.46
CA GLN A 356 3.13 27.83 4.65
C GLN A 356 2.23 27.78 5.90
N ALA A 357 2.80 28.01 7.09
CA ALA A 357 2.10 27.86 8.36
C ALA A 357 0.74 28.61 8.47
N GLY A 358 0.66 29.83 7.91
CA GLY A 358 -0.60 30.60 7.89
C GLY A 358 -1.68 29.94 7.03
N LEU A 359 -1.31 29.46 5.84
CA LEU A 359 -2.20 28.77 4.91
C LEU A 359 -2.65 27.40 5.46
N ILE A 360 -1.76 26.68 6.15
CA ILE A 360 -2.14 25.44 6.84
C ILE A 360 -3.19 25.73 7.92
N ALA A 361 -2.99 26.78 8.74
CA ALA A 361 -3.96 27.15 9.76
C ALA A 361 -5.32 27.57 9.18
N GLU A 362 -5.33 28.34 8.09
CA GLU A 362 -6.53 28.74 7.35
C GLU A 362 -7.31 27.53 6.82
N VAL A 363 -6.62 26.62 6.12
CA VAL A 363 -7.23 25.40 5.55
C VAL A 363 -7.79 24.48 6.64
N LEU A 364 -7.08 24.31 7.77
CA LEU A 364 -7.57 23.48 8.88
C LEU A 364 -8.79 24.11 9.58
N ALA A 365 -8.83 25.44 9.72
CA ALA A 365 -9.99 26.14 10.27
C ALA A 365 -11.23 26.00 9.36
N GLU A 366 -11.03 26.18 8.04
CA GLU A 366 -12.08 26.07 7.03
C GLU A 366 -12.68 24.66 6.93
N LEU A 367 -11.90 23.61 7.12
CA LEU A 367 -12.35 22.22 6.98
C LEU A 367 -13.17 21.71 8.18
N HIS A 368 -13.30 22.48 9.27
CA HIS A 368 -14.12 22.16 10.45
C HIS A 368 -13.98 20.69 10.90
N LEU A 369 -12.72 20.31 11.20
CA LEU A 369 -12.33 18.94 11.51
C LEU A 369 -13.04 18.34 12.74
N ASP A 370 -13.73 19.17 13.53
CA ASP A 370 -14.60 18.76 14.64
C ASP A 370 -15.85 17.97 14.21
N SER A 371 -16.16 17.90 12.91
CA SER A 371 -17.36 17.24 12.39
C SER A 371 -17.15 15.77 11.98
N ALA A 372 -17.98 14.87 12.53
CA ALA A 372 -17.78 13.41 12.50
C ALA A 372 -18.12 12.70 11.16
N ASN A 373 -17.85 13.31 10.01
CA ASN A 373 -18.20 12.76 8.68
C ASN A 373 -17.07 11.91 8.07
N ALA A 374 -17.24 10.59 8.07
CA ALA A 374 -16.26 9.62 7.55
C ALA A 374 -15.83 9.87 6.08
N CYS A 375 -16.74 10.33 5.21
CA CYS A 375 -16.44 10.59 3.80
C CYS A 375 -15.45 11.77 3.59
N GLN A 376 -15.40 12.72 4.52
CA GLN A 376 -14.43 13.84 4.46
C GLN A 376 -13.09 13.47 5.12
N ALA A 377 -13.10 12.56 6.10
CA ALA A 377 -11.93 12.15 6.87
C ALA A 377 -10.78 11.59 6.00
N ARG A 378 -11.09 10.84 4.92
CA ARG A 378 -10.06 10.34 3.97
C ARG A 378 -9.37 11.49 3.23
N ALA A 379 -10.13 12.43 2.65
CA ALA A 379 -9.55 13.53 1.89
C ALA A 379 -8.70 14.46 2.78
N VAL A 380 -9.18 14.76 3.99
CA VAL A 380 -8.39 15.46 5.03
C VAL A 380 -7.09 14.73 5.32
N SER A 381 -7.14 13.42 5.55
CA SER A 381 -5.96 12.59 5.83
C SER A 381 -4.93 12.67 4.69
N GLN A 382 -5.36 12.55 3.43
CA GLN A 382 -4.48 12.68 2.28
C GLN A 382 -3.89 14.09 2.12
N MET A 383 -4.69 15.13 2.37
CA MET A 383 -4.19 16.52 2.36
C MET A 383 -3.12 16.73 3.43
N LEU A 384 -3.35 16.27 4.67
CA LEU A 384 -2.37 16.36 5.76
C LEU A 384 -1.06 15.65 5.40
N VAL A 385 -1.14 14.45 4.82
CA VAL A 385 0.04 13.72 4.32
C VAL A 385 0.77 14.49 3.21
N ALA A 386 0.04 15.16 2.32
CA ALA A 386 0.59 15.98 1.25
C ALA A 386 1.24 17.29 1.73
N ILE A 387 0.80 17.87 2.85
CA ILE A 387 1.49 18.98 3.55
C ILE A 387 2.80 18.47 4.18
N GLY A 388 2.80 17.24 4.69
CA GLY A 388 3.96 16.61 5.29
C GLY A 388 4.38 17.24 6.63
N PRO A 389 5.68 17.25 6.96
CA PRO A 389 6.18 17.66 8.28
C PRO A 389 5.70 19.03 8.79
N SER A 390 5.39 19.98 7.90
CA SER A 390 4.89 21.32 8.28
C SER A 390 3.52 21.31 8.95
N ALA A 391 2.70 20.26 8.76
CA ALA A 391 1.41 20.12 9.46
C ALA A 391 1.56 19.70 10.93
N LEU A 392 2.70 19.09 11.29
CA LEU A 392 2.84 18.38 12.56
C LEU A 392 2.66 19.24 13.82
N PRO A 393 3.18 20.49 13.93
CA PRO A 393 2.96 21.31 15.12
C PRO A 393 1.47 21.57 15.39
N LEU A 394 0.73 21.95 14.34
CA LEU A 394 -0.71 22.22 14.41
C LEU A 394 -1.52 20.95 14.72
N LEU A 395 -1.11 19.79 14.19
CA LEU A 395 -1.75 18.51 14.51
C LEU A 395 -1.53 18.06 15.96
N LEU A 396 -0.35 18.30 16.53
CA LEU A 396 -0.05 17.92 17.92
C LEU A 396 -0.78 18.81 18.94
N GLU A 397 -1.03 20.08 18.59
CA GLU A 397 -1.84 21.01 19.40
C GLU A 397 -3.35 20.76 19.25
N CYS A 398 -3.80 20.22 18.11
CA CYS A 398 -5.20 19.94 17.85
C CYS A 398 -5.71 18.74 18.69
N PRO A 399 -6.78 18.87 19.49
CA PRO A 399 -7.29 17.75 20.29
C PRO A 399 -8.00 16.66 19.44
N LEU A 400 -8.36 16.96 18.19
CA LEU A 400 -9.28 16.15 17.38
C LEU A 400 -8.74 14.81 16.90
N TRP A 401 -7.43 14.65 16.76
CA TRP A 401 -6.86 13.36 16.35
C TRP A 401 -7.28 12.24 17.30
N ARG A 402 -7.54 12.54 18.58
CA ARG A 402 -8.03 11.60 19.60
C ARG A 402 -9.37 10.91 19.25
N HIS A 403 -10.12 11.49 18.31
CA HIS A 403 -11.45 11.03 17.89
C HIS A 403 -11.53 10.69 16.38
N SER A 404 -10.43 10.83 15.63
CA SER A 404 -10.42 10.63 14.18
C SER A 404 -9.29 9.69 13.74
N PRO A 405 -9.60 8.41 13.43
CA PRO A 405 -8.60 7.44 12.96
C PRO A 405 -7.81 7.94 11.75
N ALA A 406 -8.47 8.64 10.84
CA ALA A 406 -7.87 9.18 9.63
C ALA A 406 -6.83 10.28 9.91
N VAL A 407 -7.01 11.08 10.97
CA VAL A 407 -6.03 12.10 11.39
C VAL A 407 -4.86 11.45 12.12
N VAL A 408 -5.08 10.42 12.93
CA VAL A 408 -3.98 9.66 13.56
C VAL A 408 -3.14 8.91 12.53
N HIS A 409 -3.79 8.32 11.52
CA HIS A 409 -3.07 7.73 10.39
C HIS A 409 -2.24 8.77 9.65
N ALA A 410 -2.80 9.95 9.36
CA ALA A 410 -2.04 11.05 8.75
C ALA A 410 -0.84 11.48 9.61
N LEU A 411 -1.02 11.62 10.92
CA LEU A 411 0.04 11.91 11.89
C LEU A 411 1.18 10.88 11.76
N GLY A 412 0.84 9.58 11.75
CA GLY A 412 1.81 8.50 11.55
C GLY A 412 2.59 8.62 10.24
N ARG A 413 1.91 8.89 9.12
CA ARG A 413 2.57 9.06 7.81
C ARG A 413 3.42 10.32 7.70
N ILE A 414 3.00 11.43 8.31
CA ILE A 414 3.80 12.66 8.38
C ILE A 414 5.09 12.40 9.16
N VAL A 415 4.99 11.70 10.30
CA VAL A 415 6.13 11.35 11.15
C VAL A 415 7.03 10.28 10.49
N ASP A 416 6.50 9.46 9.58
CA ASP A 416 7.30 8.52 8.77
C ASP A 416 8.12 9.17 7.65
N CYS A 417 7.93 10.48 7.40
CA CYS A 417 8.81 11.28 6.55
C CYS A 417 10.04 11.76 7.35
N CYS A 418 10.92 12.57 6.73
CA CYS A 418 12.09 13.15 7.40
C CYS A 418 11.73 14.27 8.39
N CYS A 419 11.05 13.93 9.48
CA CYS A 419 10.80 14.84 10.60
C CYS A 419 12.04 15.00 11.50
N GLU A 420 12.19 16.19 12.09
CA GLU A 420 13.15 16.42 13.16
C GLU A 420 12.93 15.45 14.34
N ARG A 421 13.99 15.13 15.08
CA ARG A 421 13.89 14.25 16.25
C ARG A 421 12.98 14.82 17.35
N SER A 422 13.02 16.13 17.56
CA SER A 422 12.09 16.90 18.42
C SER A 422 10.63 16.57 18.12
N SER A 423 10.28 16.64 16.84
CA SER A 423 8.95 16.34 16.28
C SER A 423 8.55 14.88 16.46
N ARG A 424 9.47 13.94 16.17
CA ARG A 424 9.22 12.50 16.33
C ARG A 424 8.99 12.11 17.80
N PHE A 425 9.79 12.66 18.71
CA PHE A 425 9.62 12.49 20.16
C PHE A 425 8.30 13.06 20.67
N ALA A 426 7.90 14.26 20.21
CA ALA A 426 6.62 14.86 20.59
C ALA A 426 5.43 14.00 20.14
N ALA A 427 5.45 13.50 18.89
CA ALA A 427 4.42 12.60 18.38
C ALA A 427 4.40 11.25 19.13
N GLN A 428 5.56 10.64 19.38
CA GLN A 428 5.65 9.40 20.16
C GLN A 428 5.02 9.54 21.54
N LYS A 429 5.35 10.61 22.26
CA LYS A 429 4.79 10.87 23.59
C LYS A 429 3.26 11.00 23.51
N VAL A 430 2.76 11.85 22.63
CA VAL A 430 1.33 12.14 22.47
C VAL A 430 0.52 10.89 22.10
N LEU A 431 1.05 10.04 21.23
CA LEU A 431 0.46 8.74 20.87
C LEU A 431 0.50 7.73 22.02
N SER A 432 1.57 7.73 22.80
CA SER A 432 1.72 6.81 23.94
C SER A 432 0.79 7.18 25.09
N ASP A 433 0.72 8.47 25.43
CA ASP A 433 -0.21 9.02 26.42
C ASP A 433 -1.67 8.67 26.06
N TYR A 434 -2.02 8.60 24.76
CA TYR A 434 -3.35 8.19 24.29
C TYR A 434 -3.64 6.71 24.50
N LEU A 435 -2.69 5.83 24.16
CA LEU A 435 -2.85 4.38 24.31
C LEU A 435 -2.92 4.00 25.79
N TYR A 436 -2.09 4.59 26.65
CA TYR A 436 -2.16 4.40 28.11
C TYR A 436 -3.43 4.96 28.75
N ALA A 437 -4.07 5.98 28.16
CA ALA A 437 -5.31 6.54 28.67
C ALA A 437 -6.55 5.64 28.47
N GLY A 438 -6.43 4.53 27.72
CA GLY A 438 -7.50 3.53 27.59
C GLY A 438 -8.72 4.02 26.79
N SER A 439 -8.50 4.55 25.58
CA SER A 439 -9.58 5.03 24.72
C SER A 439 -10.56 3.92 24.28
N ASN A 440 -11.85 4.24 24.29
CA ASN A 440 -12.94 3.34 23.87
C ASN A 440 -13.07 3.19 22.34
N CYS A 441 -12.24 3.84 21.51
CA CYS A 441 -12.34 3.73 20.04
C CYS A 441 -11.20 2.87 19.47
N ASP A 442 -11.56 1.64 19.09
CA ASP A 442 -10.62 0.62 18.60
C ASP A 442 -9.88 1.08 17.34
N ASP A 443 -10.56 1.73 16.40
CA ASP A 443 -9.95 2.28 15.17
C ASP A 443 -8.88 3.34 15.45
N VAL A 444 -9.08 4.18 16.46
CA VAL A 444 -8.08 5.20 16.82
C VAL A 444 -6.92 4.55 17.56
N ARG A 445 -7.15 3.57 18.44
CA ARG A 445 -6.06 2.78 19.06
C ARG A 445 -5.24 2.02 18.00
N ASN A 446 -5.91 1.44 17.01
CA ASN A 446 -5.28 0.76 15.88
C ASN A 446 -4.39 1.73 15.07
N CYS A 447 -4.91 2.90 14.68
CA CYS A 447 -4.13 3.91 13.98
C CYS A 447 -3.00 4.50 14.84
N ALA A 448 -3.19 4.60 16.16
CA ALA A 448 -2.15 5.09 17.08
C ALA A 448 -1.01 4.09 17.25
N ALA A 449 -1.33 2.79 17.32
CA ALA A 449 -0.34 1.72 17.29
C ALA A 449 0.47 1.75 15.98
N GLU A 450 -0.18 1.88 14.81
CA GLU A 450 0.53 2.04 13.54
C GLU A 450 1.43 3.29 13.51
N ALA A 451 0.89 4.43 13.97
CA ALA A 451 1.62 5.69 14.00
C ALA A 451 2.87 5.64 14.90
N LEU A 452 2.83 4.92 16.04
CA LEU A 452 4.03 4.68 16.86
C LEU A 452 5.12 3.93 16.08
N GLY A 453 4.75 2.96 15.25
CA GLY A 453 5.66 2.24 14.33
C GLY A 453 6.29 3.10 13.24
N CYS A 454 5.89 4.38 13.12
CA CYS A 454 6.48 5.37 12.22
C CYS A 454 7.39 6.38 12.95
N THR A 455 7.34 6.45 14.28
CA THR A 455 8.09 7.43 15.09
C THR A 455 9.60 7.18 15.14
N GLU A 456 10.03 5.92 15.03
CA GLU A 456 11.43 5.50 15.21
C GLU A 456 12.05 5.86 16.57
N GLU A 457 11.23 6.15 17.58
CA GLU A 457 11.70 6.36 18.95
C GLU A 457 11.52 5.07 19.75
N GLN A 458 12.60 4.58 20.36
CA GLN A 458 12.61 3.35 21.18
C GLN A 458 11.56 3.37 22.30
N ALA A 459 11.22 4.55 22.82
CA ALA A 459 10.17 4.72 23.82
C ALA A 459 8.79 4.24 23.32
N GLY A 460 8.50 4.36 22.02
CA GLY A 460 7.27 3.84 21.42
C GLY A 460 7.20 2.31 21.41
N ALA A 461 8.35 1.62 21.36
CA ALA A 461 8.38 0.16 21.41
C ALA A 461 7.85 -0.39 22.75
N TRP A 462 8.12 0.28 23.87
CA TRP A 462 7.61 -0.15 25.18
C TRP A 462 6.08 -0.05 25.25
N THR A 463 5.51 1.04 24.75
CA THR A 463 4.05 1.18 24.65
C THR A 463 3.43 0.15 23.71
N LEU A 464 4.09 -0.15 22.58
CA LEU A 464 3.61 -1.19 21.65
C LEU A 464 3.69 -2.60 22.25
N LEU A 465 4.66 -2.87 23.12
CA LEU A 465 4.76 -4.14 23.87
C LEU A 465 3.65 -4.27 24.93
N ASP A 466 3.28 -3.17 25.61
CA ASP A 466 2.12 -3.17 26.51
C ASP A 466 0.81 -3.36 25.74
N VAL A 467 0.62 -2.68 24.60
CA VAL A 467 -0.55 -2.87 23.72
C VAL A 467 -0.63 -4.31 23.21
N LEU A 468 0.49 -4.88 22.75
CA LEU A 468 0.60 -6.28 22.34
C LEU A 468 0.26 -7.28 23.47
N ALA A 469 0.55 -6.95 24.72
CA ALA A 469 0.27 -7.83 25.86
C ALA A 469 -1.16 -7.70 26.41
N TYR A 470 -1.79 -6.52 26.29
CA TYR A 470 -2.96 -6.18 27.10
C TYR A 470 -4.15 -5.54 26.35
N ASP A 471 -4.05 -5.13 25.07
CA ASP A 471 -5.23 -4.56 24.39
C ASP A 471 -6.30 -5.63 24.16
N PRO A 472 -7.58 -5.38 24.56
CA PRO A 472 -8.63 -6.37 24.38
C PRO A 472 -8.91 -6.70 22.91
N VAL A 473 -8.58 -5.80 21.98
CA VAL A 473 -8.88 -5.97 20.55
C VAL A 473 -7.67 -6.54 19.82
N ALA A 474 -7.84 -7.75 19.31
CA ALA A 474 -6.77 -8.50 18.68
C ALA A 474 -6.16 -7.82 17.44
N ASP A 475 -6.95 -7.02 16.72
CA ASP A 475 -6.47 -6.25 15.57
C ASP A 475 -5.53 -5.12 15.98
N VAL A 476 -5.79 -4.48 17.13
CA VAL A 476 -4.90 -3.46 17.73
C VAL A 476 -3.59 -4.13 18.19
N ARG A 477 -3.67 -5.33 18.80
CA ARG A 477 -2.48 -6.12 19.16
C ARG A 477 -1.68 -6.54 17.92
N ALA A 478 -2.34 -6.93 16.84
CA ALA A 478 -1.69 -7.33 15.59
C ALA A 478 -0.96 -6.16 14.94
N THR A 479 -1.61 -4.99 14.86
CA THR A 479 -0.99 -3.75 14.37
C THR A 479 0.16 -3.27 15.27
N ALA A 480 0.05 -3.45 16.60
CA ALA A 480 1.14 -3.15 17.51
C ALA A 480 2.36 -4.07 17.28
N CYS A 481 2.11 -5.36 17.03
CA CYS A 481 3.16 -6.31 16.67
C CYS A 481 3.81 -5.99 15.32
N HIS A 482 3.04 -5.56 14.31
CA HIS A 482 3.56 -5.10 13.02
C HIS A 482 4.40 -3.81 13.17
N SER A 483 3.95 -2.90 14.02
CA SER A 483 4.68 -1.66 14.33
C SER A 483 6.00 -1.92 15.04
N LEU A 484 6.07 -2.94 15.90
CA LEU A 484 7.33 -3.42 16.48
C LEU A 484 8.28 -4.01 15.42
N LEU A 485 7.78 -4.69 14.38
CA LEU A 485 8.61 -5.14 13.26
C LEU A 485 9.23 -3.95 12.49
N ARG A 486 8.47 -2.86 12.31
CA ARG A 486 9.00 -1.63 11.71
C ARG A 486 10.11 -0.99 12.55
N LEU A 487 9.90 -0.84 13.86
CA LEU A 487 10.92 -0.33 14.79
C LEU A 487 12.16 -1.26 14.86
N LEU A 488 11.98 -2.57 14.70
CA LEU A 488 13.07 -3.55 14.66
C LEU A 488 13.92 -3.38 13.40
N GLU A 489 13.28 -3.21 12.24
CA GLU A 489 13.98 -3.01 10.96
C GLU A 489 14.70 -1.65 10.92
N ALA A 490 14.09 -0.61 11.51
CA ALA A 490 14.71 0.71 11.68
C ALA A 490 15.87 0.73 12.70
N GLY A 491 16.14 -0.37 13.41
CA GLY A 491 17.23 -0.47 14.39
C GLY A 491 16.94 0.15 15.77
N CYS A 492 15.72 0.65 15.99
CA CYS A 492 15.31 1.35 17.22
C CYS A 492 15.31 0.47 18.48
N MET A 493 15.54 -0.84 18.34
CA MET A 493 15.51 -1.83 19.43
C MET A 493 16.79 -2.66 19.53
N ASP A 494 17.87 -2.28 18.81
CA ASP A 494 19.10 -3.09 18.76
C ASP A 494 19.80 -3.22 20.14
N ASP A 495 19.59 -2.26 21.04
CA ASP A 495 20.08 -2.31 22.43
C ASP A 495 19.21 -3.16 23.39
N CYS A 496 18.01 -3.60 22.99
CA CYS A 496 17.07 -4.34 23.85
C CYS A 496 16.51 -5.62 23.24
N LEU A 497 17.15 -6.16 22.19
CA LEU A 497 16.73 -7.32 21.41
C LEU A 497 16.25 -8.52 22.25
N GLU A 498 16.95 -8.90 23.32
CA GLU A 498 16.57 -10.07 24.13
C GLU A 498 15.22 -9.89 24.86
N GLY A 499 14.94 -8.68 25.36
CA GLY A 499 13.68 -8.36 26.04
C GLY A 499 12.51 -8.34 25.05
N VAL A 500 12.70 -7.71 23.89
CA VAL A 500 11.70 -7.69 22.81
C VAL A 500 11.44 -9.11 22.30
N ARG A 501 12.49 -9.92 22.12
CA ARG A 501 12.38 -11.34 21.74
C ARG A 501 11.58 -12.16 22.75
N ALA A 502 11.78 -11.94 24.05
CA ALA A 502 11.02 -12.66 25.08
C ALA A 502 9.52 -12.36 24.98
N ALA A 503 9.14 -11.10 24.77
CA ALA A 503 7.75 -10.70 24.55
C ALA A 503 7.17 -11.26 23.24
N MET A 504 7.94 -11.21 22.14
CA MET A 504 7.56 -11.82 20.86
C MET A 504 7.31 -13.33 20.99
N LEU A 505 8.20 -14.06 21.69
CA LEU A 505 8.00 -15.49 21.94
C LEU A 505 6.82 -15.80 22.88
N ALA A 506 6.44 -14.86 23.75
CA ALA A 506 5.24 -14.98 24.57
C ALA A 506 3.98 -14.79 23.71
N ALA A 507 3.90 -13.71 22.93
CA ALA A 507 2.77 -13.45 22.03
C ALA A 507 2.61 -14.56 20.97
N GLN A 508 3.70 -15.06 20.39
CA GLN A 508 3.69 -16.19 19.43
C GLN A 508 3.00 -17.46 19.99
N LYS A 509 3.10 -17.69 21.30
CA LYS A 509 2.61 -18.90 21.97
C LYS A 509 1.29 -18.71 22.72
N GLY A 510 1.01 -17.48 23.16
CA GLY A 510 -0.07 -17.17 24.09
C GLY A 510 -1.24 -16.39 23.49
N ASP A 511 -1.05 -15.73 22.35
CA ASP A 511 -2.14 -15.02 21.67
C ASP A 511 -2.98 -15.97 20.80
N ASP A 512 -4.30 -15.76 20.80
CA ASP A 512 -5.27 -16.54 20.03
C ASP A 512 -5.54 -15.98 18.62
N ASN A 513 -4.99 -14.79 18.32
CA ASN A 513 -5.06 -14.21 16.99
C ASN A 513 -3.88 -14.65 16.11
N ARG A 514 -4.23 -15.27 14.99
CA ARG A 514 -3.29 -15.78 13.97
C ARG A 514 -2.28 -14.74 13.47
N TYR A 515 -2.64 -13.46 13.40
CA TYR A 515 -1.74 -12.40 12.92
C TYR A 515 -0.85 -11.87 14.03
N VAL A 516 -1.34 -11.73 15.26
CA VAL A 516 -0.47 -11.48 16.42
C VAL A 516 0.60 -12.56 16.51
N ALA A 517 0.20 -13.84 16.53
CA ALA A 517 1.13 -14.95 16.66
C ALA A 517 2.13 -15.04 15.50
N ALA A 518 1.71 -14.76 14.26
CA ALA A 518 2.57 -14.81 13.08
C ALA A 518 3.50 -13.59 12.96
N TYR A 519 3.06 -12.38 13.31
CA TYR A 519 3.92 -11.20 13.42
C TYR A 519 4.97 -11.38 14.52
N ALA A 520 4.57 -11.96 15.66
CA ALA A 520 5.48 -12.20 16.76
C ALA A 520 6.53 -13.27 16.42
N ALA A 521 6.16 -14.29 15.63
CA ALA A 521 7.10 -15.26 15.08
C ALA A 521 8.12 -14.64 14.10
N GLU A 522 7.67 -13.76 13.19
CA GLU A 522 8.58 -12.99 12.33
C GLU A 522 9.54 -12.12 13.18
N GLY A 523 9.02 -11.50 14.24
CA GLY A 523 9.82 -10.65 15.14
C GLY A 523 10.90 -11.46 15.84
N ALA A 524 10.54 -12.59 16.45
CA ALA A 524 11.48 -13.52 17.04
C ALA A 524 12.51 -14.03 16.02
N HIS A 525 12.09 -14.37 14.79
CA HIS A 525 12.98 -14.83 13.72
C HIS A 525 14.00 -13.77 13.28
N ARG A 526 13.55 -12.52 13.05
CA ARG A 526 14.43 -11.39 12.71
C ARG A 526 15.41 -11.08 13.83
N ILE A 527 14.97 -11.11 15.09
CA ILE A 527 15.85 -10.89 16.24
C ILE A 527 16.88 -12.03 16.37
N ASP A 528 16.48 -13.29 16.24
CA ASP A 528 17.42 -14.42 16.22
C ASP A 528 18.45 -14.28 15.11
N HIS A 529 18.03 -13.87 13.91
CA HIS A 529 18.95 -13.60 12.80
C HIS A 529 19.97 -12.48 13.13
N LYS A 530 19.51 -11.34 13.67
CA LYS A 530 20.37 -10.24 14.12
C LYS A 530 21.36 -10.70 15.20
N LEU A 531 20.89 -11.39 16.24
CA LEU A 531 21.73 -11.88 17.33
C LEU A 531 22.79 -12.88 16.85
N GLU A 532 22.45 -13.79 15.93
CA GLU A 532 23.43 -14.71 15.34
C GLU A 532 24.44 -14.02 14.41
N ALA A 533 24.06 -12.94 13.70
CA ALA A 533 25.01 -12.12 12.94
C ALA A 533 26.01 -11.41 13.86
N LEU A 534 25.51 -10.80 14.94
CA LEU A 534 26.34 -10.14 15.97
C LEU A 534 27.33 -11.10 16.63
N LYS A 535 26.88 -12.31 17.01
CA LYS A 535 27.74 -13.38 17.58
C LYS A 535 28.88 -13.80 16.64
N ARG A 536 28.63 -13.81 15.33
CA ARG A 536 29.63 -14.16 14.30
C ARG A 536 30.64 -13.03 14.02
N GLY A 537 30.49 -11.87 14.66
CA GLY A 537 31.33 -10.69 14.41
C GLY A 537 31.05 -10.00 13.08
N ASP A 538 30.01 -10.42 12.36
CA ASP A 538 29.65 -9.89 11.04
C ASP A 538 28.87 -8.58 11.20
N ARG A 539 29.60 -7.51 11.50
CA ARG A 539 29.06 -6.14 11.52
C ARG A 539 28.68 -5.62 10.13
N SER A 540 28.97 -6.38 9.07
CA SER A 540 28.69 -6.03 7.67
C SER A 540 27.40 -6.65 7.12
N ALA A 541 26.86 -7.70 7.74
CA ALA A 541 25.65 -8.38 7.29
C ALA A 541 24.42 -8.03 8.15
N MET A 542 23.93 -6.79 8.02
CA MET A 542 22.49 -6.55 8.10
C MET A 542 21.81 -7.01 6.79
N ALA A 543 22.03 -8.28 6.44
CA ALA A 543 21.25 -8.94 5.41
C ALA A 543 19.81 -9.12 5.94
N PRO A 544 18.78 -8.93 5.11
CA PRO A 544 17.41 -9.26 5.51
C PRO A 544 17.33 -10.72 5.98
N ALA A 545 16.59 -10.97 7.06
CA ALA A 545 16.35 -12.33 7.52
C ALA A 545 15.70 -13.16 6.40
N PRO A 546 15.97 -14.47 6.31
CA PRO A 546 15.27 -15.37 5.40
C PRO A 546 13.74 -15.30 5.58
N VAL A 547 13.00 -15.60 4.51
CA VAL A 547 11.53 -15.61 4.55
C VAL A 547 11.01 -16.61 5.59
N ILE A 548 10.21 -16.15 6.57
CA ILE A 548 9.56 -17.04 7.53
C ILE A 548 8.51 -17.92 6.83
N ARG A 549 8.67 -19.24 6.95
CA ARG A 549 7.79 -20.24 6.34
C ARG A 549 6.61 -20.65 7.23
N TRP A 550 6.36 -20.00 8.37
CA TRP A 550 5.52 -20.56 9.44
C TRP A 550 4.22 -19.76 9.70
N CYS A 551 3.16 -20.46 10.12
CA CYS A 551 1.99 -19.93 10.81
C CYS A 551 1.45 -20.97 11.80
N SER A 552 1.27 -20.62 13.08
CA SER A 552 0.81 -21.54 14.14
C SER A 552 -0.62 -22.03 13.98
N HIS A 553 -1.49 -21.25 13.34
CA HIS A 553 -2.95 -21.39 13.47
C HIS A 553 -3.59 -22.30 12.41
N GLY A 554 -2.94 -23.41 12.07
CA GLY A 554 -3.52 -24.45 11.22
C GLY A 554 -3.90 -24.00 9.80
N ASP A 555 -4.99 -24.56 9.27
CA ASP A 555 -5.47 -24.46 7.89
C ASP A 555 -6.23 -23.13 7.61
N GLY A 556 -5.61 -22.02 8.01
CA GLY A 556 -5.88 -20.65 7.53
C GLY A 556 -7.20 -20.00 7.99
N TRP A 557 -8.27 -20.76 8.24
CA TRP A 557 -9.62 -20.25 8.49
C TRP A 557 -10.22 -20.69 9.83
N LEU A 558 -9.81 -21.83 10.39
CA LEU A 558 -10.39 -22.40 11.62
C LEU A 558 -9.78 -21.82 12.92
N ALA A 559 -9.52 -20.51 12.94
CA ALA A 559 -9.13 -19.78 14.15
C ALA A 559 -10.32 -19.43 15.07
N SER A 560 -11.48 -20.06 14.85
CA SER A 560 -12.56 -20.19 15.83
C SER A 560 -12.97 -21.67 15.98
N ASP A 561 -13.22 -22.07 17.23
CA ASP A 561 -13.85 -23.32 17.67
C ASP A 561 -13.13 -24.68 17.55
N ARG A 562 -11.84 -24.78 17.19
CA ARG A 562 -11.07 -26.03 17.40
C ARG A 562 -9.74 -25.86 18.10
N ARG A 563 -9.79 -25.90 19.45
CA ARG A 563 -8.70 -26.52 20.22
C ARG A 563 -8.63 -27.99 19.80
N LEU A 564 -7.54 -28.40 19.17
CA LEU A 564 -7.22 -29.83 19.10
C LEU A 564 -6.95 -30.30 20.52
N GLY A 565 -7.71 -31.30 20.96
CA GLY A 565 -7.43 -32.03 22.19
C GLY A 565 -6.35 -33.08 21.96
N ASP A 566 -5.65 -33.40 23.04
CA ASP A 566 -4.58 -34.39 23.22
C ASP A 566 -3.21 -34.06 22.57
#